data_AF-A0A553AK54-F1
#
_entry.id   AF-A0A553AK54-F1
#
_cell.length_a   1.000
_cell.length_b   1.000
_cell.length_c   1.000
_cell.angle_alpha   90.00
_cell.angle_beta   90.00
_cell.angle_gamma   90.00
#
_symmetry.space_group_name_H-M   'P 1'
#
loop_
_entity.id
_entity.type
_entity.pdbx_description
1 polymer ?
#
loop_
_entity_poly.entity_id
_entity_poly.type
_entity_poly.pdbx_seq_one_letter_code
_entity_poly.pdbx_strand_id
1 'polypeptide(L)'
;MEFYKYIYYNVYKSSKKVNATPEISVIGLISHCQINNLLTVLNLLFFFTRTNDNYDIPKCYLVGIIVLFAANYYYYESRNNKRGIIENHNYNLGKYTFLCYVYLGLSVFLAGFTYYIYKEW
;
A
#
# COMPACT_ATOMS: atom_id res chain seq x y z
N MET A 1 9.48 -3.62 -4.19
CA MET A 1 9.59 -4.18 -2.81
C MET A 1 10.37 -3.27 -1.87
N GLU A 2 11.53 -2.72 -2.26
CA GLU A 2 12.36 -1.91 -1.35
C GLU A 2 11.65 -0.68 -0.77
N PHE A 3 10.91 0.08 -1.58
CA PHE A 3 10.12 1.22 -1.11
C PHE A 3 9.16 0.84 0.05
N TYR A 4 8.47 -0.29 -0.05
CA TYR A 4 7.57 -0.76 1.01
C TYR A 4 8.32 -1.21 2.27
N LYS A 5 9.61 -1.57 2.18
CA LYS A 5 10.46 -1.79 3.37
C LYS A 5 10.74 -0.50 4.13
N TYR A 6 10.92 0.63 3.43
CA TYR A 6 11.04 1.95 4.06
C TYR A 6 9.75 2.34 4.78
N ILE A 7 8.58 2.16 4.14
CA ILE A 7 7.29 2.37 4.80
C ILE A 7 7.18 1.46 6.02
N TYR A 8 7.49 0.17 5.87
CA TYR A 8 7.42 -0.80 6.95
C TYR A 8 8.26 -0.35 8.16
N TYR A 9 9.54 -0.02 7.95
CA TYR A 9 10.45 0.41 9.00
C TYR A 9 9.95 1.64 9.76
N ASN A 10 9.62 2.70 9.03
CA ASN A 10 9.35 4.00 9.65
C ASN A 10 7.97 4.04 10.32
N VAL A 11 6.95 3.40 9.73
CA VAL A 11 5.63 3.29 10.35
C VAL A 11 5.68 2.36 11.56
N TYR A 12 6.35 1.20 11.45
CA TYR A 12 6.52 0.28 12.58
C TYR A 12 7.17 0.95 13.79
N LYS A 13 8.26 1.69 13.56
CA LYS A 13 8.98 2.42 14.63
C LYS A 13 8.11 3.50 15.27
N SER A 14 7.31 4.21 14.48
CA SER A 14 6.36 5.23 14.97
C SER A 14 5.17 4.62 15.75
N SER A 15 4.78 3.39 15.43
CA SER A 15 3.61 2.71 16.02
C SER A 15 3.96 1.85 17.25
N LYS A 16 5.23 1.80 17.65
CA LYS A 16 5.74 0.98 18.76
C LYS A 16 5.35 1.55 20.14
N LYS A 17 4.06 1.62 20.44
CA LYS A 17 3.56 1.77 21.82
C LYS A 17 3.74 0.44 22.57
N VAL A 18 3.97 0.51 23.87
CA VAL A 18 4.08 -0.66 24.75
C VAL A 18 2.81 -1.51 24.62
N ASN A 19 2.96 -2.80 24.27
CA ASN A 19 1.90 -3.81 24.06
C ASN A 19 1.04 -3.70 22.78
N ALA A 20 1.40 -2.88 21.80
CA ALA A 20 0.74 -2.91 20.49
C ALA A 20 1.33 -4.01 19.58
N THR A 21 0.54 -4.52 18.63
CA THR A 21 1.00 -5.33 17.48
C THR A 21 1.11 -4.43 16.24
N PRO A 22 2.14 -3.56 16.15
CA PRO A 22 2.28 -2.58 15.08
C PRO A 22 2.38 -3.23 13.69
N GLU A 23 2.79 -4.50 13.59
CA GLU A 23 2.90 -5.22 12.33
C GLU A 23 1.59 -5.26 11.55
N ILE A 24 0.47 -5.54 12.23
CA ILE A 24 -0.84 -5.69 11.57
C ILE A 24 -1.25 -4.36 10.92
N SER A 25 -1.09 -3.25 11.65
CA SER A 25 -1.42 -1.92 11.14
C SER A 25 -0.51 -1.51 9.97
N VAL A 26 0.79 -1.80 10.07
CA VAL A 26 1.78 -1.48 9.02
C VAL A 26 1.50 -2.28 7.75
N ILE A 27 1.24 -3.59 7.89
CA ILE A 27 0.88 -4.47 6.77
C ILE A 27 -0.43 -4.01 6.12
N GLY A 28 -1.41 -3.61 6.93
CA GLY A 28 -2.66 -3.02 6.45
C GLY A 28 -2.43 -1.78 5.59
N LEU A 29 -1.62 -0.84 6.07
CA LEU A 29 -1.29 0.39 5.32
C LEU A 29 -0.55 0.11 4.01
N ILE A 30 0.43 -0.82 4.02
CA ILE A 30 1.14 -1.21 2.80
C ILE A 30 0.18 -1.85 1.80
N SER A 31 -0.68 -2.75 2.26
CA SER A 31 -1.67 -3.42 1.40
C SER A 31 -2.67 -2.42 0.82
N HIS A 32 -3.11 -1.45 1.63
CA HIS A 32 -3.97 -0.34 1.20
C HIS A 32 -3.32 0.48 0.08
N CYS A 33 -2.05 0.82 0.26
CA CYS A 33 -1.31 1.56 -0.75
C CYS A 33 -1.15 0.77 -2.05
N GLN A 34 -0.82 -0.52 -1.94
CA GLN A 34 -0.64 -1.41 -3.09
C GLN A 34 -1.93 -1.57 -3.90
N ILE A 35 -3.09 -1.73 -3.25
CA ILE A 35 -4.36 -1.85 -3.99
C ILE A 35 -4.72 -0.55 -4.69
N ASN A 36 -4.50 0.61 -4.07
CA ASN A 36 -4.75 1.90 -4.71
C ASN A 36 -3.84 2.12 -5.92
N ASN A 37 -2.56 1.76 -5.81
CA ASN A 37 -1.63 1.79 -6.93
C ASN A 37 -2.06 0.85 -8.06
N LEU A 38 -2.49 -0.37 -7.71
CA LEU A 38 -2.99 -1.34 -8.69
C LEU A 38 -4.23 -0.81 -9.41
N LEU A 39 -5.20 -0.27 -8.68
CA LEU A 39 -6.40 0.34 -9.25
C LEU A 39 -6.07 1.53 -10.14
N THR A 40 -5.11 2.37 -9.74
CA THR A 40 -4.63 3.49 -10.56
C THR A 40 -4.09 2.99 -11.90
N VAL A 41 -3.25 1.96 -11.88
CA VAL A 41 -2.70 1.35 -13.10
C VAL A 41 -3.80 0.73 -13.94
N LEU A 42 -4.75 0.01 -13.35
CA LEU A 42 -5.88 -0.59 -14.06
C LEU A 42 -6.77 0.48 -14.73
N ASN A 43 -7.11 1.55 -14.01
CA ASN A 43 -7.87 2.67 -14.56
C ASN A 43 -7.18 3.30 -15.77
N LEU A 44 -5.87 3.56 -15.65
CA LEU A 44 -5.09 4.09 -16.77
C LEU A 44 -5.05 3.11 -17.95
N LEU A 45 -4.88 1.80 -17.69
CA LEU A 45 -4.92 0.77 -18.72
C LEU A 45 -6.26 0.74 -19.45
N PHE A 46 -7.39 0.77 -18.73
CA PHE A 46 -8.70 0.79 -19.35
C PHE A 46 -8.97 2.06 -20.14
N PHE A 47 -8.53 3.21 -19.61
CA PHE A 47 -8.57 4.48 -20.33
C PHE A 47 -7.81 4.42 -21.66
N PHE A 48 -6.54 3.96 -21.65
CA PHE A 48 -5.72 3.90 -22.87
C PHE A 48 -6.19 2.84 -23.86
N THR A 49 -6.70 1.70 -23.39
CA THR A 49 -7.22 0.63 -24.25
C THR A 49 -8.64 0.89 -24.73
N ARG A 50 -9.31 1.92 -24.21
CA ARG A 50 -10.73 2.23 -24.46
C ARG A 50 -11.66 1.05 -24.15
N THR A 51 -11.29 0.27 -23.14
CA THR A 51 -12.11 -0.86 -22.70
C THR A 51 -13.25 -0.30 -21.85
N ASN A 52 -14.50 -0.51 -22.24
CA ASN A 52 -15.66 0.00 -21.53
C ASN A 52 -16.18 -1.04 -20.50
N ASP A 53 -15.32 -1.40 -19.55
CA ASP A 53 -15.65 -2.35 -18.49
C ASP A 53 -16.20 -1.62 -17.25
N ASN A 54 -17.47 -1.86 -16.93
CA ASN A 54 -18.11 -1.39 -15.70
C ASN A 54 -17.74 -2.27 -14.49
N TYR A 55 -16.44 -2.36 -14.19
CA TYR A 55 -16.00 -3.14 -13.05
C TYR A 55 -16.31 -2.40 -11.74
N ASP A 56 -16.74 -3.16 -10.73
CA ASP A 56 -17.17 -2.62 -9.43
C ASP A 56 -15.96 -2.36 -8.54
N ILE A 57 -15.54 -1.09 -8.46
CA ILE A 57 -14.38 -0.66 -7.67
C ILE A 57 -14.43 -1.10 -6.22
N PRO A 58 -15.51 -0.86 -5.46
CA PRO A 58 -15.64 -1.34 -4.08
C PRO A 58 -15.36 -2.84 -3.95
N LYS A 59 -15.89 -3.67 -4.86
CA LYS A 59 -15.64 -5.11 -4.84
C LYS A 59 -14.20 -5.46 -5.18
N CYS A 60 -13.64 -4.88 -6.24
CA CYS A 60 -12.24 -5.11 -6.64
C CYS A 60 -11.26 -4.68 -5.54
N TYR A 61 -11.54 -3.55 -4.91
CA TYR A 61 -10.77 -3.07 -3.77
C TYR A 61 -10.88 -4.03 -2.58
N LEU A 62 -12.08 -4.50 -2.23
CA LEU A 62 -12.30 -5.42 -1.09
C LEU A 62 -11.63 -6.79 -1.30
N VAL A 63 -11.74 -7.36 -2.49
CA VAL A 63 -11.05 -8.63 -2.81
C VAL A 63 -9.53 -8.40 -2.84
N GLY A 64 -9.09 -7.33 -3.50
CA GLY A 64 -7.68 -7.01 -3.66
C GLY A 64 -6.98 -6.73 -2.33
N ILE A 65 -7.62 -6.01 -1.41
CA ILE A 65 -7.03 -5.71 -0.10
C ILE A 65 -6.85 -7.00 0.72
N ILE A 66 -7.79 -7.94 0.68
CA ILE A 66 -7.68 -9.23 1.39
C ILE A 66 -6.52 -10.04 0.83
N VAL A 67 -6.43 -10.16 -0.49
CA VAL A 67 -5.37 -10.92 -1.17
C VAL A 67 -3.99 -10.30 -0.89
N LEU A 68 -3.86 -8.98 -1.03
CA LEU A 68 -2.61 -8.28 -0.77
C LEU A 68 -2.23 -8.33 0.71
N PHE A 69 -3.20 -8.23 1.62
CA PHE A 69 -2.92 -8.38 3.04
C PHE A 69 -2.38 -9.78 3.36
N ALA A 70 -3.01 -10.84 2.85
CA ALA A 70 -2.53 -12.20 3.03
C ALA A 70 -1.12 -12.40 2.45
N ALA A 71 -0.86 -11.88 1.25
CA ALA A 71 0.45 -11.96 0.61
C ALA A 71 1.53 -11.20 1.38
N ASN A 72 1.23 -9.97 1.83
CA ASN A 72 2.15 -9.17 2.64
C ASN A 72 2.38 -9.79 4.02
N TYR A 73 1.33 -10.30 4.66
CA TYR A 73 1.44 -11.01 5.93
C TYR A 73 2.35 -12.23 5.81
N TYR A 74 2.16 -13.05 4.78
CA TYR A 74 3.04 -14.18 4.50
C TYR A 74 4.49 -13.73 4.26
N TYR A 75 4.70 -12.65 3.51
CA TYR A 75 6.03 -12.13 3.22
C TYR A 75 6.75 -11.55 4.45
N TYR A 76 6.08 -10.75 5.28
CA TYR A 76 6.71 -10.06 6.42
C TYR A 76 6.76 -10.94 7.67
N GLU A 77 5.67 -11.66 7.97
CA GLU A 77 5.51 -12.45 9.19
C GLU A 77 5.99 -13.90 8.99
N SER A 78 5.37 -14.65 8.07
CA SER A 78 5.64 -16.09 7.91
C SER A 78 7.06 -16.39 7.44
N ARG A 79 7.64 -15.54 6.58
CA ARG A 79 9.04 -15.63 6.16
C ARG A 79 10.04 -14.93 7.09
N ASN A 80 9.58 -14.35 8.21
CA ASN A 80 10.42 -13.63 9.18
C ASN A 80 11.24 -12.45 8.60
N ASN A 81 10.88 -11.94 7.41
CA ASN A 81 11.59 -10.83 6.77
C ASN A 81 11.50 -9.53 7.58
N LYS A 82 10.51 -9.42 8.49
CA LYS A 82 10.36 -8.23 9.36
C LYS A 82 11.59 -7.96 10.24
N ARG A 83 12.26 -9.00 10.76
CA ARG A 83 13.41 -8.82 11.66
C ARG A 83 14.57 -8.13 10.94
N GLY A 84 14.93 -8.64 9.76
CA GLY A 84 15.98 -8.06 8.93
C GLY A 84 15.68 -6.63 8.46
N ILE A 85 14.40 -6.24 8.38
CA ILE A 85 14.02 -4.86 8.05
C ILE A 85 14.15 -3.96 9.28
N ILE A 86 13.62 -4.37 10.43
CA ILE A 86 13.59 -3.57 11.67
C ILE A 86 14.99 -3.37 12.26
N GLU A 87 15.87 -4.36 12.14
CA GLU A 87 17.26 -4.30 12.63
C GLU A 87 18.17 -3.51 11.68
N ASN A 88 17.79 -3.34 10.42
CA ASN A 88 18.57 -2.61 9.44
C ASN A 88 18.26 -1.10 9.46
N HIS A 89 19.17 -0.35 10.09
CA HIS A 89 19.06 1.11 10.21
C HIS A 89 19.15 1.86 8.86
N ASN A 90 19.56 1.23 7.77
CA ASN A 90 19.59 1.86 6.44
C ASN A 90 18.18 2.22 5.93
N TYR A 91 17.13 1.62 6.47
CA TYR A 91 15.74 1.96 6.14
C TYR A 91 15.18 3.14 6.94
N ASN A 92 15.97 3.73 7.84
CA ASN A 92 15.56 4.91 8.60
C ASN A 92 15.57 6.17 7.73
N LEU A 93 14.41 6.77 7.52
CA LEU A 93 14.27 7.99 6.73
C LEU A 93 14.44 9.27 7.57
N GLY A 94 14.47 9.17 8.89
CA GLY A 94 14.61 10.31 9.79
C GLY A 94 13.56 11.39 9.49
N LYS A 95 14.02 12.60 9.15
CA LYS A 95 13.16 13.73 8.79
C LYS A 95 12.29 13.48 7.56
N TYR A 96 12.65 12.56 6.66
CA TYR A 96 11.89 12.26 5.44
C TYR A 96 10.75 11.26 5.65
N THR A 97 10.51 10.81 6.89
CA THR A 97 9.40 9.90 7.22
C THR A 97 8.03 10.45 6.80
N PHE A 98 7.86 11.78 6.78
CA PHE A 98 6.60 12.40 6.32
C PHE A 98 6.28 12.06 4.86
N LEU A 99 7.29 11.81 4.01
CA LEU A 99 7.08 11.44 2.60
C LEU A 99 6.33 10.11 2.47
N CYS A 100 6.52 9.17 3.41
CA CYS A 100 5.73 7.93 3.43
C CYS A 100 4.24 8.21 3.62
N TYR A 101 3.90 9.12 4.54
CA TYR A 101 2.50 9.50 4.80
C TYR A 101 1.90 10.32 3.65
N VAL A 102 2.67 11.24 3.06
CA VAL A 102 2.26 11.99 1.86
C VAL A 102 1.97 11.03 0.72
N TYR A 103 2.86 10.05 0.48
CA TYR A 103 2.65 9.04 -0.55
C TYR A 103 1.41 8.18 -0.29
N LEU A 104 1.20 7.73 0.95
CA LEU A 104 0.00 6.98 1.33
C LEU A 104 -1.28 7.77 1.00
N GLY A 105 -1.33 9.05 1.36
CA GLY A 105 -2.46 9.93 1.04
C GLY A 105 -2.65 10.14 -0.47
N LEU A 106 -1.56 10.40 -1.19
CA LEU A 106 -1.58 10.58 -2.64
C LEU A 106 -2.04 9.33 -3.38
N SER A 107 -1.73 8.13 -2.89
CA SER A 107 -2.15 6.88 -3.53
C SER A 107 -3.68 6.76 -3.60
N VAL A 108 -4.39 7.16 -2.55
CA VAL A 108 -5.86 7.18 -2.53
C VAL A 108 -6.40 8.19 -3.52
N PHE A 109 -5.82 9.40 -3.53
CA PHE A 109 -6.24 10.47 -4.42
C PHE A 109 -6.06 10.08 -5.90
N LEU A 110 -4.91 9.49 -6.25
CA LEU A 110 -4.62 9.04 -7.61
C LEU A 110 -5.57 7.94 -8.08
N ALA A 111 -5.89 6.98 -7.22
CA ALA A 111 -6.83 5.91 -7.56
C ALA A 111 -8.23 6.49 -7.88
N GLY A 112 -8.71 7.42 -7.06
CA GLY A 112 -10.00 8.09 -7.28
C GLY A 112 -10.00 8.98 -8.53
N PHE A 113 -8.94 9.78 -8.72
CA PHE A 113 -8.82 10.68 -9.87
C PHE A 113 -8.73 9.92 -11.20
N THR A 114 -7.94 8.86 -11.26
CA THR A 114 -7.83 8.04 -12.48
C THR A 114 -9.11 7.30 -12.79
N TYR A 115 -9.85 6.85 -11.78
CA TYR A 115 -11.17 6.25 -12.00
C TYR A 115 -12.17 7.26 -12.55
N TYR A 116 -12.18 8.48 -12.00
CA TYR A 116 -13.03 9.55 -12.50
C TYR A 116 -12.77 9.84 -13.98
N ILE A 117 -11.50 9.99 -14.38
CA ILE A 117 -11.12 10.17 -15.79
C ILE A 117 -11.59 8.99 -16.64
N TYR A 118 -11.36 7.76 -16.19
CA TYR A 118 -11.77 6.57 -16.92
C TYR A 118 -13.29 6.52 -17.15
N LYS A 119 -14.10 6.93 -16.16
CA LYS A 119 -15.56 6.84 -16.23
C LYS A 119 -16.21 7.95 -17.07
N GLU A 120 -15.57 9.12 -17.17
CA GLU A 120 -16.09 10.22 -17.99
C GLU A 120 -15.81 10.09 -19.49
N TRP A 121 -14.88 9.20 -19.88
CA TRP A 121 -14.43 8.99 -21.25
C TRP A 121 -15.02 7.74 -21.87
#